data_AF-A0A927H5S8-F1
#
_entry.id   AF-A0A927H5S8-F1
#
_cell.length_a   1.000
_cell.length_b   1.000
_cell.length_c   1.000
_cell.angle_alpha   90.00
_cell.angle_beta   90.00
_cell.angle_gamma   90.00
#
_symmetry.space_group_name_H-M   'P 1'
#
loop_
_entity.id
_entity.type
_entity.pdbx_description
1 polymer ?
#
loop_
_entity_poly.entity_id
_entity_poly.type
_entity_poly.pdbx_seq_one_letter_code
_entity_poly.pdbx_strand_id
1 'polypeptide(L)'
;MIYYRSMQLQEPLFLQHFMTVNGNRGEMINLTFLENRGTGKKVTGIQFEEFPQLRFTLGDDNSYQYHVVRKAYAEWRPDEAQAMGVKKEPLTVREATVYYSEGEPKRVPIGEIGIEWSEYGGLLQSVSSSSSSNGAGSNTVTMRKPATLEAVDYRYRDQLAPWFRLELSGRPIEEAALPMELSAGDPLSFAYQWSIPDDSPASLRVYESEMLLTFRTEEGERVTESLPINYNQYFSESQLKRLVRSGGETE
;
A
#
# COMPACT_ATOMS: atom_id res chain seq x y z
N MET A 1 -23.78 9.75 28.37
CA MET A 1 -24.23 8.38 28.00
C MET A 1 -24.62 8.24 26.52
N ILE A 2 -25.37 9.18 25.92
CA ILE A 2 -25.79 9.11 24.49
C ILE A 2 -24.58 9.15 23.53
N TYR A 3 -23.63 10.07 23.75
CA TYR A 3 -22.45 10.25 22.89
C TYR A 3 -21.51 9.02 22.85
N TYR A 4 -21.38 8.30 23.97
CA TYR A 4 -20.56 7.08 24.02
C TYR A 4 -21.16 5.98 23.13
N ARG A 5 -22.48 5.77 23.20
CA ARG A 5 -23.17 4.74 22.41
C ARG A 5 -23.12 5.03 20.90
N SER A 6 -23.21 6.29 20.50
CA SER A 6 -23.09 6.67 19.07
C SER A 6 -21.67 6.52 18.50
N MET A 7 -20.68 6.28 19.37
CA MET A 7 -19.28 6.08 19.00
C MET A 7 -18.85 4.62 19.19
N GLN A 8 -19.79 3.67 19.29
CA GLN A 8 -19.45 2.25 19.33
C GLN A 8 -19.75 1.62 17.98
N LEU A 9 -18.77 0.89 17.46
CA LEU A 9 -18.92 0.05 16.29
C LEU A 9 -19.77 -1.17 16.62
N GLN A 10 -20.65 -1.56 15.71
CA GLN A 10 -21.35 -2.84 15.81
C GLN A 10 -20.39 -4.01 15.53
N GLU A 11 -19.48 -3.82 14.58
CA GLU A 11 -18.47 -4.80 14.17
C GLU A 11 -17.16 -4.08 13.82
N PRO A 12 -15.98 -4.74 13.90
CA PRO A 12 -14.72 -4.18 13.42
C PRO A 12 -14.82 -3.64 11.99
N LEU A 13 -14.19 -2.49 11.74
CA LEU A 13 -14.17 -1.85 10.42
C LEU A 13 -12.82 -2.03 9.76
N PHE A 14 -12.78 -2.67 8.59
CA PHE A 14 -11.56 -2.84 7.80
C PHE A 14 -11.39 -1.64 6.87
N LEU A 15 -10.16 -1.12 6.79
CA LEU A 15 -9.82 -0.14 5.77
C LEU A 15 -9.65 -0.82 4.41
N GLN A 16 -9.82 -0.03 3.35
CA GLN A 16 -9.48 -0.47 2.00
C GLN A 16 -7.99 -0.24 1.75
N HIS A 17 -7.29 -1.27 1.35
CA HIS A 17 -5.86 -1.30 1.06
C HIS A 17 -5.65 -1.43 -0.43
N PHE A 18 -4.81 -0.58 -0.99
CA PHE A 18 -4.39 -0.62 -2.38
C PHE A 18 -2.89 -0.82 -2.39
N MET A 19 -2.47 -2.07 -2.58
CA MET A 19 -1.06 -2.47 -2.55
C MET A 19 -0.76 -3.56 -3.57
N THR A 20 0.49 -3.62 -4.02
CA THR A 20 1.00 -4.74 -4.82
C THR A 20 2.10 -5.43 -4.06
N VAL A 21 2.06 -6.76 -4.08
CA VAL A 21 3.07 -7.65 -3.51
C VAL A 21 3.81 -8.33 -4.66
N ASN A 22 5.14 -8.29 -4.63
CA ASN A 22 5.94 -9.07 -5.57
C ASN A 22 5.95 -10.55 -5.15
N GLY A 23 5.29 -11.39 -5.94
CA GLY A 23 5.19 -12.83 -5.72
C GLY A 23 6.54 -13.56 -5.68
N ASN A 24 7.59 -12.99 -6.27
CA ASN A 24 8.96 -13.55 -6.27
C ASN A 24 9.80 -13.09 -5.07
N ARG A 25 9.29 -12.24 -4.18
CA ARG A 25 10.06 -11.69 -3.03
C ARG A 25 9.34 -11.91 -1.71
N GLY A 26 10.10 -11.97 -0.62
CA GLY A 26 9.53 -11.94 0.72
C GLY A 26 9.01 -10.54 1.03
N GLU A 27 7.70 -10.37 1.14
CA GLU A 27 7.05 -9.07 1.35
C GLU A 27 5.94 -9.18 2.39
N MET A 28 5.73 -8.10 3.15
CA MET A 28 4.71 -8.07 4.21
C MET A 28 3.39 -7.53 3.66
N ILE A 29 2.32 -8.26 3.93
CA ILE A 29 0.94 -7.84 3.69
C ILE A 29 0.37 -7.30 4.98
N ASN A 30 -0.06 -6.04 4.97
CA ASN A 30 -0.57 -5.35 6.15
C ASN A 30 -2.02 -4.92 5.94
N LEU A 31 -2.92 -5.41 6.80
CA LEU A 31 -4.32 -4.96 6.83
C LEU A 31 -4.56 -4.16 8.11
N THR A 32 -5.07 -2.95 7.95
CA THR A 32 -5.46 -2.04 9.03
C THR A 32 -6.96 -2.10 9.24
N PHE A 33 -7.37 -2.21 10.51
CA PHE A 33 -8.77 -2.22 10.90
C PHE A 33 -8.98 -1.54 12.25
N LEU A 34 -10.22 -1.13 12.53
CA LEU A 34 -10.63 -0.41 13.71
C LEU A 34 -11.55 -1.28 14.57
N GLU A 35 -11.29 -1.34 15.87
CA GLU A 35 -12.14 -2.01 16.85
C GLU A 35 -12.54 -1.06 17.98
N ASN A 36 -13.66 -1.34 18.65
CA ASN A 36 -13.96 -0.69 19.93
C ASN A 36 -12.85 -1.03 20.92
N ARG A 37 -12.37 -0.06 21.71
CA ARG A 37 -11.34 -0.30 22.73
C ARG A 37 -11.85 -1.18 23.87
N GLY A 38 -13.09 -0.94 24.28
CA GLY A 38 -13.75 -1.68 25.36
C GLY A 38 -14.40 -2.98 24.88
N THR A 39 -15.64 -3.18 25.33
CA THR A 39 -16.48 -4.32 24.98
C THR A 39 -16.96 -4.28 23.53
N GLY A 40 -17.13 -5.45 22.93
CA GLY A 40 -17.65 -5.64 21.58
C GLY A 40 -16.87 -6.71 20.81
N LYS A 41 -17.35 -7.03 19.61
CA LYS A 41 -16.73 -7.99 18.70
C LYS A 41 -15.26 -7.64 18.43
N LYS A 42 -14.39 -8.64 18.50
CA LYS A 42 -12.95 -8.54 18.18
C LYS A 42 -12.62 -9.48 17.04
N VAL A 43 -11.73 -9.07 16.16
CA VAL A 43 -11.07 -9.90 15.16
C VAL A 43 -10.12 -10.86 15.87
N THR A 44 -10.28 -12.14 15.58
CA THR A 44 -9.46 -13.24 16.11
C THR A 44 -8.66 -13.93 15.01
N GLY A 45 -9.05 -13.77 13.74
CA GLY A 45 -8.34 -14.31 12.61
C GLY A 45 -8.80 -13.68 11.30
N ILE A 46 -7.92 -13.72 10.30
CA ILE A 46 -8.19 -13.26 8.93
C ILE A 46 -7.64 -14.32 7.99
N GLN A 47 -8.38 -14.59 6.92
CA GLN A 47 -8.00 -15.54 5.88
C GLN A 47 -8.31 -14.97 4.50
N PHE A 48 -7.36 -15.10 3.59
CA PHE A 48 -7.60 -14.93 2.17
C PHE A 48 -8.02 -16.28 1.58
N GLU A 49 -9.14 -16.30 0.86
CA GLU A 49 -9.66 -17.55 0.28
C GLU A 49 -8.75 -18.05 -0.83
N GLU A 50 -8.13 -17.12 -1.55
CA GLU A 50 -7.18 -17.38 -2.62
C GLU A 50 -5.84 -17.91 -2.08
N PHE A 51 -5.52 -17.61 -0.82
CA PHE A 51 -4.30 -18.04 -0.13
C PHE A 51 -4.61 -18.54 1.29
N PRO A 52 -5.30 -19.70 1.43
CA PRO A 52 -5.73 -20.22 2.73
C PRO A 52 -4.58 -20.58 3.67
N GLN A 53 -3.37 -20.73 3.12
CA GLN A 53 -2.13 -20.95 3.85
C GLN A 53 -1.61 -19.69 4.55
N LEU A 54 -1.95 -18.50 4.05
CA LEU A 54 -1.38 -17.25 4.51
C LEU A 54 -1.86 -17.02 5.95
N ARG A 55 -0.90 -16.86 6.88
CA ARG A 55 -1.19 -16.72 8.30
C ARG A 55 -1.02 -15.27 8.72
N PHE A 56 -2.14 -14.66 9.12
CA PHE A 56 -2.14 -13.33 9.69
C PHE A 56 -1.87 -13.38 11.19
N THR A 57 -0.91 -12.57 11.62
CA THR A 57 -0.69 -12.25 13.03
C THR A 57 -1.32 -10.90 13.33
N LEU A 58 -2.09 -10.81 14.42
CA LEU A 58 -2.74 -9.57 14.84
C LEU A 58 -1.85 -8.80 15.81
N GLY A 59 -1.71 -7.51 15.62
CA GLY A 59 -1.00 -6.60 16.52
C GLY A 59 -1.73 -5.27 16.68
N ASP A 60 -1.42 -4.57 17.75
CA ASP A 60 -1.96 -3.23 18.00
C ASP A 60 -1.06 -2.19 17.33
N ASP A 61 -1.66 -1.14 16.77
CA ASP A 61 -0.93 -0.05 16.12
C ASP A 61 -1.07 1.24 16.94
N ASN A 62 -2.30 1.76 17.06
CA ASN A 62 -2.57 3.02 17.75
C ASN A 62 -3.88 2.94 18.56
N SER A 63 -3.90 3.61 19.71
CA SER A 63 -5.08 3.66 20.59
C SER A 63 -5.67 5.06 20.68
N TYR A 64 -6.99 5.15 20.58
CA TYR A 64 -7.77 6.37 20.71
C TYR A 64 -8.73 6.27 21.91
N GLN A 65 -9.50 7.32 22.15
CA GLN A 65 -10.39 7.38 23.31
C GLN A 65 -11.39 6.22 23.36
N TYR A 66 -12.00 5.86 22.22
CA TYR A 66 -13.04 4.83 22.13
C TYR A 66 -12.67 3.62 21.28
N HIS A 67 -11.60 3.71 20.49
CA HIS A 67 -11.23 2.72 19.49
C HIS A 67 -9.75 2.40 19.53
N VAL A 68 -9.39 1.24 19.00
CA VAL A 68 -8.00 0.85 18.75
C VAL A 68 -7.88 0.56 17.25
N VAL A 69 -6.89 1.17 16.63
CA VAL A 69 -6.42 0.80 15.29
C VAL A 69 -5.48 -0.39 15.48
N ARG A 70 -5.81 -1.48 14.80
CA ARG A 70 -5.05 -2.72 14.82
C ARG A 70 -4.58 -3.04 13.41
N LYS A 71 -3.54 -3.85 13.34
CA LYS A 71 -2.96 -4.33 12.10
C LYS A 71 -2.92 -5.85 12.12
N ALA A 72 -3.19 -6.43 10.96
CA ALA A 72 -2.95 -7.84 10.68
C ALA A 72 -1.82 -7.94 9.68
N TYR A 73 -0.79 -8.70 10.05
CA TYR A 73 0.44 -8.83 9.29
C TYR A 73 0.57 -10.26 8.80
N ALA A 74 0.83 -10.46 7.51
CA ALA A 74 1.22 -11.75 6.98
C ALA A 74 2.47 -11.58 6.10
N GLU A 75 3.39 -12.54 6.18
CA GLU A 75 4.56 -12.56 5.29
C GLU A 75 4.22 -13.39 4.05
N TRP A 76 4.34 -12.79 2.88
CA TRP A 76 4.35 -13.51 1.63
C TRP A 76 5.71 -14.18 1.46
N ARG A 77 5.71 -15.51 1.30
CA ARG A 77 6.92 -16.33 1.17
C ARG A 77 6.90 -17.08 -0.18
N PRO A 78 7.75 -16.70 -1.15
CA PRO A 78 7.72 -17.27 -2.49
C PRO A 78 7.97 -18.78 -2.55
N ASP A 79 8.86 -19.28 -1.69
CA ASP A 79 9.22 -20.69 -1.54
C ASP A 79 8.04 -21.52 -1.02
N GLU A 80 7.34 -21.01 -0.01
CA GLU A 80 6.11 -21.62 0.51
C GLU A 80 5.02 -21.61 -0.57
N ALA A 81 4.80 -20.47 -1.25
CA ALA A 81 3.81 -20.35 -2.33
C ALA A 81 4.09 -21.36 -3.47
N GLN A 82 5.36 -21.52 -3.87
CA GLN A 82 5.76 -22.50 -4.87
C GLN A 82 5.55 -23.95 -4.39
N ALA A 83 5.94 -24.27 -3.16
CA ALA A 83 5.76 -25.61 -2.58
C ALA A 83 4.28 -26.02 -2.52
N MET A 84 3.38 -25.05 -2.42
CA MET A 84 1.92 -25.24 -2.39
C MET A 84 1.25 -25.19 -3.77
N GLY A 85 2.04 -25.09 -4.86
CA GLY A 85 1.51 -25.11 -6.21
C GLY A 85 0.75 -23.83 -6.62
N VAL A 86 1.00 -22.71 -5.93
CA VAL A 86 0.48 -21.41 -6.36
C VAL A 86 1.00 -21.12 -7.76
N LYS A 87 0.09 -20.88 -8.71
CA LYS A 87 0.45 -20.51 -10.07
C LYS A 87 1.03 -19.11 -10.10
N LYS A 88 2.06 -18.91 -10.93
CA LYS A 88 2.65 -17.59 -11.20
C LYS A 88 1.79 -16.75 -12.16
N GLU A 89 0.51 -16.65 -11.86
CA GLU A 89 -0.44 -15.81 -12.58
C GLU A 89 -0.74 -14.57 -11.73
N PRO A 90 -0.86 -13.37 -12.32
CA PRO A 90 -1.31 -12.20 -11.59
C PRO A 90 -2.68 -12.44 -10.96
N LEU A 91 -2.82 -12.08 -9.68
CA LEU A 91 -4.05 -12.27 -8.93
C LEU A 91 -4.34 -11.02 -8.10
N THR A 92 -5.62 -10.70 -7.88
CA THR A 92 -6.02 -9.63 -6.96
C THR A 92 -6.97 -10.17 -5.90
N VAL A 93 -6.60 -10.02 -4.64
CA VAL A 93 -7.47 -10.29 -3.48
C VAL A 93 -8.25 -9.02 -3.17
N ARG A 94 -9.58 -9.14 -3.06
CA ARG A 94 -10.49 -8.00 -2.79
C ARG A 94 -11.30 -8.12 -1.51
N GLU A 95 -11.45 -9.35 -1.03
CA GLU A 95 -12.22 -9.66 0.17
C GLU A 95 -11.39 -10.57 1.08
N ALA A 96 -11.66 -10.48 2.38
CA ALA A 96 -11.11 -11.42 3.36
C ALA A 96 -12.22 -12.04 4.19
N THR A 97 -12.06 -13.31 4.55
CA THR A 97 -12.88 -13.92 5.60
C THR A 97 -12.30 -13.54 6.95
N VAL A 98 -13.12 -12.90 7.77
CA VAL A 98 -12.75 -12.43 9.11
C VAL A 98 -13.47 -13.26 10.16
N TYR A 99 -12.70 -13.78 11.10
CA TYR A 99 -13.17 -14.51 12.26
C TYR A 99 -13.26 -13.58 13.45
N TYR A 100 -14.37 -13.67 14.18
CA TYR A 100 -14.64 -12.82 15.32
C TYR A 100 -14.62 -13.61 16.63
N SER A 101 -14.45 -12.92 17.75
CA SER A 101 -14.56 -13.47 19.10
C SER A 101 -15.99 -13.95 19.43
N GLU A 102 -16.99 -13.42 18.72
CA GLU A 102 -18.40 -13.78 18.85
C GLU A 102 -19.14 -13.61 17.51
N GLY A 103 -20.09 -14.49 17.24
CA GLY A 103 -20.84 -14.53 15.97
C GLY A 103 -20.12 -15.29 14.85
N GLU A 104 -20.79 -15.39 13.72
CA GLU A 104 -20.28 -16.10 12.54
C GLU A 104 -19.17 -15.30 11.83
N PRO A 105 -18.19 -15.98 11.19
CA PRO A 105 -17.24 -15.34 10.30
C PRO A 105 -17.94 -14.59 9.17
N LYS A 106 -17.32 -13.51 8.68
CA LYS A 106 -17.87 -12.73 7.55
C LYS A 106 -16.81 -12.44 6.51
N ARG A 107 -17.24 -12.43 5.25
CA ARG A 107 -16.46 -11.86 4.14
C ARG A 107 -16.61 -10.34 4.21
N VAL A 108 -15.49 -9.64 4.18
CA VAL A 108 -15.45 -8.17 4.21
C VAL A 108 -14.58 -7.65 3.06
N PRO A 109 -14.94 -6.51 2.44
CA PRO A 109 -14.08 -5.88 1.44
C PRO A 109 -12.81 -5.33 2.11
N ILE A 110 -11.66 -5.50 1.46
CA ILE A 110 -10.36 -5.05 1.96
C ILE A 110 -9.60 -4.15 0.98
N GLY A 111 -10.21 -3.76 -0.14
CA GLY A 111 -9.58 -2.99 -1.22
C GLY A 111 -9.06 -3.87 -2.34
N GLU A 112 -7.87 -3.58 -2.86
CA GLU A 112 -7.21 -4.34 -3.94
C GLU A 112 -5.76 -4.65 -3.56
N ILE A 113 -5.51 -5.93 -3.29
CA ILE A 113 -4.16 -6.45 -3.01
C ILE A 113 -3.74 -7.30 -4.20
N GLY A 114 -2.88 -6.74 -5.05
CA GLY A 114 -2.35 -7.42 -6.23
C GLY A 114 -1.14 -8.28 -5.89
N ILE A 115 -1.08 -9.52 -6.38
CA ILE A 115 0.13 -10.33 -6.40
C ILE A 115 0.66 -10.34 -7.83
N GLU A 116 1.87 -9.84 -8.03
CA GLU A 116 2.51 -9.76 -9.33
C GLU A 116 3.85 -10.47 -9.35
N TRP A 117 4.15 -11.15 -10.45
CA TRP A 117 5.34 -12.00 -10.60
C TRP A 117 6.40 -11.33 -11.47
N SER A 118 6.75 -10.08 -11.16
CA SER A 118 7.79 -9.36 -11.89
C SER A 118 9.18 -9.74 -11.43
N GLU A 119 10.13 -9.80 -12.38
CA GLU A 119 11.55 -9.84 -12.05
C GLU A 119 12.07 -8.42 -11.82
N TYR A 120 13.10 -8.30 -10.98
CA TYR A 120 13.73 -7.01 -10.68
C TYR A 120 14.84 -6.75 -11.71
N GLY A 121 14.83 -5.58 -12.33
CA GLY A 121 15.72 -5.25 -13.44
C GLY A 121 17.21 -5.23 -13.09
N GLY A 122 17.52 -4.91 -11.84
CA GLY A 122 18.90 -4.77 -11.36
C GLY A 122 19.69 -3.63 -12.01
N LEU A 123 19.03 -2.70 -12.70
CA LEU A 123 19.58 -1.49 -13.31
C LEU A 123 19.84 -0.39 -12.31
N LEU A 124 19.17 -0.40 -11.17
CA LEU A 124 19.33 0.58 -10.09
C LEU A 124 20.16 0.00 -8.94
N GLN A 125 21.00 0.85 -8.34
CA GLN A 125 21.71 0.57 -7.10
C GLN A 125 21.57 1.75 -6.13
N SER A 126 21.82 1.49 -4.85
CA SER A 126 21.84 2.50 -3.78
C SER A 126 20.57 3.35 -3.72
N VAL A 127 19.51 2.80 -3.14
CA VAL A 127 18.28 3.55 -2.88
C VAL A 127 18.39 4.25 -1.53
N SER A 128 18.35 5.58 -1.56
CA SER A 128 18.08 6.38 -0.37
C SER A 128 16.65 6.90 -0.44
N SER A 129 15.87 6.60 0.59
CA SER A 129 14.47 6.99 0.66
C SER A 129 14.26 7.86 1.90
N SER A 130 13.45 8.90 1.76
CA SER A 130 12.96 9.68 2.88
C SER A 130 11.45 9.84 2.78
N SER A 131 10.79 9.92 3.92
CA SER A 131 9.36 10.24 3.99
C SER A 131 9.06 10.99 5.28
N SER A 132 8.03 11.82 5.21
CA SER A 132 7.60 12.71 6.28
C SER A 132 6.11 12.52 6.54
N SER A 133 5.67 12.86 7.76
CA SER A 133 4.26 12.77 8.17
C SER A 133 3.35 13.79 7.48
N ASN A 134 3.92 14.79 6.80
CA ASN A 134 3.18 15.73 5.97
C ASN A 134 2.96 15.22 4.53
N GLY A 135 3.27 13.96 4.25
CA GLY A 135 3.12 13.36 2.92
C GLY A 135 4.21 13.75 1.92
N ALA A 136 5.25 14.47 2.34
CA ALA A 136 6.43 14.66 1.50
C ALA A 136 7.36 13.45 1.57
N GLY A 137 8.00 13.10 0.48
CA GLY A 137 9.08 12.12 0.48
C GLY A 137 9.96 12.23 -0.74
N SER A 138 11.05 11.45 -0.74
CA SER A 138 12.01 11.44 -1.83
C SER A 138 12.63 10.07 -1.99
N ASN A 139 13.05 9.75 -3.21
CA ASN A 139 13.92 8.62 -3.49
C ASN A 139 15.09 9.11 -4.34
N THR A 140 16.32 8.77 -3.97
CA THR A 140 17.47 8.94 -4.85
C THR A 140 18.10 7.59 -5.11
N VAL A 141 18.31 7.30 -6.39
CA VAL A 141 18.90 6.07 -6.89
C VAL A 141 20.04 6.39 -7.84
N THR A 142 20.91 5.41 -8.07
CA THR A 142 22.02 5.55 -9.03
C THR A 142 21.94 4.45 -10.07
N MET A 143 22.18 4.81 -11.33
CA MET A 143 22.25 3.84 -12.42
C MET A 143 23.45 2.91 -12.23
N ARG A 144 23.22 1.60 -12.29
CA ARG A 144 24.26 0.57 -12.25
C ARG A 144 24.87 0.32 -13.62
N LYS A 145 24.07 0.47 -14.67
CA LYS A 145 24.43 0.27 -16.08
C LYS A 145 23.83 1.41 -16.92
N PRO A 146 24.41 1.72 -18.08
CA PRO A 146 23.79 2.66 -19.02
C PRO A 146 22.43 2.13 -19.48
N ALA A 147 21.45 3.03 -19.59
CA ALA A 147 20.12 2.73 -20.11
C ALA A 147 19.39 4.03 -20.45
N THR A 148 18.38 3.92 -21.30
CA THR A 148 17.47 5.04 -21.60
C THR A 148 16.24 4.94 -20.70
N LEU A 149 15.97 5.94 -19.86
CA LEU A 149 14.71 6.03 -19.12
C LEU A 149 13.62 6.50 -20.09
N GLU A 150 12.68 5.61 -20.41
CA GLU A 150 11.61 5.88 -21.38
C GLU A 150 10.36 6.50 -20.74
N ALA A 151 10.03 6.04 -19.53
CA ALA A 151 8.80 6.46 -18.84
C ALA A 151 8.96 6.39 -17.32
N VAL A 152 8.27 7.30 -16.64
CA VAL A 152 8.08 7.28 -15.19
C VAL A 152 6.59 7.33 -14.94
N ASP A 153 6.09 6.36 -14.18
CA ASP A 153 4.68 6.26 -13.78
C ASP A 153 4.61 5.88 -12.29
N TYR A 154 3.40 5.68 -11.76
CA TYR A 154 3.19 5.18 -10.42
C TYR A 154 1.93 4.33 -10.31
N ARG A 155 1.96 3.34 -9.41
CA ARG A 155 0.81 2.47 -9.18
C ARG A 155 -0.39 3.25 -8.65
N TYR A 156 -1.58 2.84 -9.08
CA TYR A 156 -2.87 3.47 -8.74
C TYR A 156 -3.00 4.93 -9.20
N ARG A 157 -2.32 5.32 -10.29
CA ARG A 157 -2.36 6.68 -10.84
C ARG A 157 -3.77 7.25 -10.98
N ASP A 158 -4.73 6.49 -11.48
CA ASP A 158 -6.12 6.97 -11.66
C ASP A 158 -6.79 7.36 -10.34
N GLN A 159 -6.40 6.72 -9.23
CA GLN A 159 -6.91 7.02 -7.90
C GLN A 159 -6.09 8.05 -7.14
N LEU A 160 -4.84 8.30 -7.56
CA LEU A 160 -3.89 9.11 -6.81
C LEU A 160 -3.58 10.45 -7.48
N ALA A 161 -3.72 10.57 -8.79
CA ALA A 161 -3.29 11.74 -9.55
C ALA A 161 -3.85 13.08 -9.04
N PRO A 162 -5.12 13.22 -8.63
CA PRO A 162 -5.62 14.46 -8.04
C PRO A 162 -4.96 14.86 -6.70
N TRP A 163 -4.29 13.95 -6.02
CA TRP A 163 -3.73 14.12 -4.67
C TRP A 163 -2.23 13.90 -4.61
N PHE A 164 -1.60 13.56 -5.72
CA PHE A 164 -0.20 13.15 -5.77
C PHE A 164 0.56 13.96 -6.80
N ARG A 165 1.69 14.50 -6.38
CA ARG A 165 2.65 15.19 -7.24
C ARG A 165 3.97 14.45 -7.21
N LEU A 166 4.54 14.26 -8.39
CA LEU A 166 5.84 13.62 -8.58
C LEU A 166 6.76 14.56 -9.36
N GLU A 167 7.98 14.69 -8.87
CA GLU A 167 9.04 15.47 -9.50
C GLU A 167 10.24 14.58 -9.78
N LEU A 168 10.87 14.81 -10.93
CA LEU A 168 12.15 14.24 -11.32
C LEU A 168 13.18 15.37 -11.42
N SER A 169 14.24 15.28 -10.62
CA SER A 169 15.33 16.26 -10.58
C SER A 169 14.84 17.70 -10.34
N GLY A 170 13.84 17.85 -9.47
CA GLY A 170 13.27 19.14 -9.05
C GLY A 170 12.33 19.78 -10.07
N ARG A 171 11.81 19.02 -11.04
CA ARG A 171 10.79 19.47 -12.00
C ARG A 171 9.61 18.51 -11.99
N PRO A 172 8.36 18.98 -12.21
CA PRO A 172 7.21 18.10 -12.40
C PRO A 172 7.51 17.04 -13.45
N ILE A 173 7.10 15.79 -13.20
CA ILE A 173 7.43 14.69 -14.11
C ILE A 173 6.81 14.88 -15.51
N GLU A 174 5.69 15.59 -15.60
CA GLU A 174 5.02 15.94 -16.86
C GLU A 174 5.85 16.88 -17.74
N GLU A 175 6.82 17.59 -17.15
CA GLU A 175 7.75 18.48 -17.85
C GLU A 175 9.10 17.82 -18.14
N ALA A 176 9.30 16.58 -17.70
CA ALA A 176 10.55 15.86 -17.93
C ALA A 176 10.72 15.52 -19.42
N ALA A 177 11.92 15.77 -19.95
CA ALA A 177 12.27 15.39 -21.32
C ALA A 177 12.57 13.89 -21.37
N LEU A 178 11.53 13.07 -21.55
CA LEU A 178 11.62 11.63 -21.78
C LEU A 178 11.43 11.31 -23.27
N PRO A 179 12.16 10.31 -23.83
CA PRO A 179 13.16 9.49 -23.16
C PRO A 179 14.45 10.25 -22.82
N MET A 180 15.15 9.84 -21.76
CA MET A 180 16.46 10.40 -21.38
C MET A 180 17.54 9.32 -21.30
N GLU A 181 18.70 9.60 -21.89
CA GLU A 181 19.88 8.72 -21.83
C GLU A 181 20.59 8.88 -20.49
N LEU A 182 20.92 7.76 -19.85
CA LEU A 182 21.62 7.73 -18.58
C LEU A 182 22.85 6.81 -18.66
N SER A 183 23.95 7.29 -18.10
CA SER A 183 25.19 6.52 -17.95
C SER A 183 25.23 5.80 -16.59
N ALA A 184 26.08 4.78 -16.49
CA ALA A 184 26.38 4.17 -15.19
C ALA A 184 26.96 5.23 -14.23
N GLY A 185 26.44 5.28 -13.00
CA GLY A 185 26.79 6.27 -12.00
C GLY A 185 25.90 7.52 -12.00
N ASP A 186 25.04 7.72 -13.00
CA ASP A 186 24.14 8.87 -13.03
C ASP A 186 23.09 8.77 -11.91
N PRO A 187 22.85 9.85 -11.16
CA PRO A 187 21.81 9.89 -10.15
C PRO A 187 20.44 10.20 -10.77
N LEU A 188 19.41 9.52 -10.27
CA LEU A 188 18.01 9.91 -10.45
C LEU A 188 17.43 10.29 -9.10
N SER A 189 16.97 11.53 -8.98
CA SER A 189 16.36 12.05 -7.76
C SER A 189 14.88 12.32 -7.99
N PHE A 190 14.05 11.62 -7.25
CA PHE A 190 12.60 11.76 -7.24
C PHE A 190 12.17 12.44 -5.94
N ALA A 191 11.26 13.40 -6.04
CA ALA A 191 10.55 13.96 -4.90
C ALA A 191 9.05 13.80 -5.13
N TYR A 192 8.29 13.55 -4.07
CA TYR A 192 6.84 13.42 -4.16
C TYR A 192 6.13 14.08 -2.99
N GLN A 193 4.87 14.46 -3.23
CA GLN A 193 4.01 15.07 -2.25
C GLN A 193 2.59 14.49 -2.34
N TRP A 194 2.12 13.92 -1.24
CA TRP A 194 0.73 13.56 -1.01
C TRP A 194 -0.06 14.76 -0.48
N SER A 195 -1.28 14.95 -0.96
CA SER A 195 -2.15 16.08 -0.60
C SER A 195 -3.61 15.64 -0.54
N ILE A 196 -3.89 14.52 0.14
CA ILE A 196 -5.25 13.99 0.32
C ILE A 196 -5.99 14.85 1.37
N PRO A 197 -7.09 15.54 1.02
CA PRO A 197 -7.91 16.27 1.99
C PRO A 197 -8.48 15.34 3.05
N ASP A 198 -8.51 15.80 4.31
CA ASP A 198 -9.04 14.99 5.41
C ASP A 198 -10.50 14.60 5.21
N ASP A 199 -11.31 15.44 4.56
CA ASP A 199 -12.72 15.20 4.28
C ASP A 199 -12.97 14.32 3.05
N SER A 200 -11.91 13.98 2.30
CA SER A 200 -12.01 13.06 1.16
C SER A 200 -12.16 11.60 1.63
N PRO A 201 -13.01 10.78 0.98
CA PRO A 201 -13.06 9.34 1.20
C PRO A 201 -11.69 8.65 1.01
N ALA A 202 -10.85 9.19 0.12
CA ALA A 202 -9.50 8.69 -0.11
C ALA A 202 -8.59 8.83 1.14
N SER A 203 -8.91 9.73 2.07
CA SER A 203 -8.17 9.90 3.33
C SER A 203 -8.38 8.73 4.30
N LEU A 204 -9.31 7.83 4.02
CA LEU A 204 -9.61 6.64 4.82
C LEU A 204 -9.16 5.34 4.13
N ARG A 205 -8.52 5.45 2.96
CA ARG A 205 -7.88 4.35 2.25
C ARG A 205 -6.40 4.31 2.56
N VAL A 206 -5.84 3.11 2.54
CA VAL A 206 -4.42 2.85 2.74
C VAL A 206 -3.79 2.55 1.38
N TYR A 207 -2.78 3.33 0.99
CA TYR A 207 -2.07 3.16 -0.27
C TYR A 207 -0.62 2.76 0.01
N GLU A 208 -0.20 1.60 -0.49
CA GLU A 208 1.21 1.22 -0.61
C GLU A 208 1.56 1.23 -2.10
N SER A 209 1.92 2.42 -2.60
CA SER A 209 2.18 2.65 -4.02
C SER A 209 3.68 2.59 -4.33
N GLU A 210 4.01 2.40 -5.61
CA GLU A 210 5.36 2.37 -6.14
C GLU A 210 5.45 3.30 -7.35
N MET A 211 6.59 3.98 -7.50
CA MET A 211 7.00 4.57 -8.77
C MET A 211 7.48 3.46 -9.69
N LEU A 212 7.04 3.49 -10.94
CA LEU A 212 7.40 2.54 -11.97
C LEU A 212 8.31 3.24 -12.98
N LEU A 213 9.57 2.79 -13.06
CA LEU A 213 10.59 3.35 -13.93
C LEU A 213 10.84 2.39 -15.07
N THR A 214 10.48 2.79 -16.28
CA THR A 214 10.66 1.96 -17.46
C THR A 214 11.91 2.36 -18.21
N PHE A 215 12.85 1.43 -18.33
CA PHE A 215 14.11 1.60 -19.03
C PHE A 215 14.17 0.76 -20.31
N ARG A 216 14.95 1.24 -21.28
CA ARG A 216 15.47 0.45 -22.40
C ARG A 216 16.97 0.28 -22.22
N THR A 217 17.45 -0.96 -22.20
CA THR A 217 18.88 -1.27 -22.10
C THR A 217 19.58 -1.04 -23.45
N GLU A 218 20.91 -0.99 -23.46
CA GLU A 218 21.70 -0.90 -24.71
C GLU A 218 21.45 -2.10 -25.65
N GLU A 219 21.06 -3.25 -25.10
CA GLU A 219 20.70 -4.46 -25.85
C GLU A 219 19.27 -4.40 -26.43
N GLY A 220 18.53 -3.33 -26.13
CA GLY A 220 17.15 -3.10 -26.59
C GLY A 220 16.08 -3.77 -25.73
N GLU A 221 16.44 -4.39 -24.61
CA GLU A 221 15.49 -4.98 -23.67
C GLU A 221 14.77 -3.89 -22.88
N ARG A 222 13.45 -4.07 -22.65
CA ARG A 222 12.66 -3.18 -21.81
C ARG A 222 12.56 -3.76 -20.40
N VAL A 223 12.95 -2.96 -19.42
CA VAL A 223 13.04 -3.37 -18.01
C VAL A 223 12.28 -2.36 -17.16
N THR A 224 11.45 -2.83 -16.22
CA THR A 224 10.76 -1.96 -15.27
C THR A 224 11.34 -2.15 -13.87
N GLU A 225 11.73 -1.04 -13.26
CA GLU A 225 12.16 -0.98 -11.87
C GLU A 225 11.09 -0.30 -11.02
N SER A 226 10.92 -0.73 -9.78
CA SER A 226 9.98 -0.12 -8.85
C SER A 226 10.70 0.55 -7.68
N LEU A 227 10.23 1.73 -7.28
CA LEU A 227 10.68 2.42 -6.07
C LEU A 227 9.49 2.71 -5.16
N PRO A 228 9.60 2.46 -3.84
CA PRO A 228 8.47 2.66 -2.94
C PRO A 228 8.08 4.14 -2.83
N ILE A 229 6.78 4.42 -2.83
CA ILE A 229 6.21 5.71 -2.47
C ILE A 229 5.62 5.55 -1.07
N ASN A 230 6.32 6.07 -0.07
CA ASN A 230 5.91 5.92 1.31
C ASN A 230 4.85 6.97 1.67
N TYR A 231 3.77 6.52 2.29
CA TYR A 231 2.77 7.39 2.91
C TYR A 231 2.48 6.93 4.33
N ASN A 232 3.04 7.62 5.31
CA ASN A 232 2.83 7.32 6.72
C ASN A 232 1.50 7.94 7.19
N GLN A 233 0.40 7.24 6.92
CA GLN A 233 -0.93 7.72 7.29
C GLN A 233 -1.14 7.65 8.81
N TYR A 234 -1.48 8.78 9.41
CA TYR A 234 -1.97 8.86 10.79
C TYR A 234 -3.39 9.41 10.77
N PHE A 235 -4.33 8.70 11.40
CA PHE A 235 -5.70 9.17 11.49
C PHE A 235 -5.83 10.24 12.57
N SER A 236 -6.36 11.40 12.19
CA SER A 236 -6.87 12.36 13.17
C SER A 236 -8.11 11.79 13.88
N GLU A 237 -8.40 12.29 15.10
CA GLU A 237 -9.67 11.95 15.76
C GLU A 237 -10.90 12.28 14.90
N SER A 238 -10.81 13.32 14.07
CA SER A 238 -11.91 13.74 13.20
C SER A 238 -12.18 12.70 12.10
N GLN A 239 -11.12 12.14 11.50
CA GLN A 239 -11.20 11.07 10.51
C GLN A 239 -11.81 9.81 11.11
N LEU A 240 -11.36 9.40 12.30
CA LEU A 240 -11.94 8.24 12.99
C LEU A 240 -13.40 8.46 13.34
N LYS A 241 -13.78 9.65 13.80
CA LYS A 241 -15.19 9.97 14.09
C LYS A 241 -16.06 9.89 12.84
N ARG A 242 -15.56 10.32 11.67
CA ARG A 242 -16.26 10.17 10.40
C ARG A 242 -16.39 8.70 10.00
N LEU A 243 -15.28 7.95 10.00
CA LEU A 243 -15.25 6.53 9.66
C LEU A 243 -16.23 5.70 10.51
N VAL A 244 -16.28 5.96 11.82
CA VAL A 244 -17.19 5.28 12.75
C VAL A 244 -18.65 5.63 12.46
N ARG A 245 -18.94 6.89 12.11
CA ARG A 245 -20.31 7.34 11.80
C ARG A 245 -20.82 6.85 10.46
N SER A 246 -19.95 6.69 9.46
CA SER A 246 -20.31 6.11 8.17
C SER A 246 -20.37 4.58 8.20
N GLY A 247 -20.03 3.94 9.31
CA GLY A 247 -19.98 2.47 9.39
C GLY A 247 -18.91 1.86 8.48
N GLY A 248 -17.87 2.62 8.14
CA GLY A 248 -16.83 2.20 7.19
C GLY A 248 -17.18 2.44 5.72
N GLU A 249 -18.37 2.95 5.40
CA GLU A 249 -18.70 3.35 4.03
C GLU A 249 -17.92 4.62 3.66
N THR A 250 -17.32 4.60 2.46
CA THR A 250 -16.52 5.67 1.87
C THR A 250 -17.16 6.06 0.54
N GLU A 251 -18.37 6.62 0.59
CA GLU A 251 -19.05 7.20 -0.60
C GLU A 251 -18.29 8.41 -1.15
#